data_AF-A0A849VEQ5-F1
#
_entry.id   AF-A0A849VEQ5-F1
#
_cell.length_a   1.000
_cell.length_b   1.000
_cell.length_c   1.000
_cell.angle_alpha   90.00
_cell.angle_beta   90.00
_cell.angle_gamma   90.00
#
_symmetry.space_group_name_H-M   'P 1'
#
loop_
_entity.id
_entity.type
_entity.pdbx_description
1 polymer ?
#
loop_
_entity_poly.entity_id
_entity_poly.type
_entity_poly.pdbx_seq_one_letter_code
_entity_poly.pdbx_strand_id
1 'polypeptide(L)'
;MVLTAHQQELLSKLRAASLRHKTKEVTYKSEWLGYLPYGQYHWIEVDGEEVKVDHLEPLDEVLMSLVKMGKLELVQVIQLTDEDQIKIYHLNVE
;
A
#
# COMPACT_ATOMS: atom_id res chain seq x y z
N MET A 1 3.31 -15.16 13.15
CA MET A 1 3.12 -13.76 13.56
C MET A 1 1.64 -13.43 13.45
N VAL A 2 1.06 -12.82 14.46
CA VAL A 2 -0.34 -12.35 14.43
C VAL A 2 -0.34 -10.95 13.82
N LEU A 3 -1.24 -10.68 12.88
CA LEU A 3 -1.41 -9.35 12.28
C LEU A 3 -1.85 -8.36 13.36
N THR A 4 -1.32 -7.14 13.35
CA THR A 4 -1.87 -6.07 14.19
C THR A 4 -3.28 -5.71 13.71
N ALA A 5 -4.10 -5.09 14.59
CA ALA A 5 -5.44 -4.66 14.20
C ALA A 5 -5.43 -3.75 12.95
N HIS A 6 -4.43 -2.88 12.82
CA HIS A 6 -4.24 -2.00 11.67
C HIS A 6 -3.87 -2.75 10.39
N GLN A 7 -2.96 -3.75 10.48
CA GLN A 7 -2.63 -4.61 9.36
C GLN A 7 -3.84 -5.45 8.90
N GLN A 8 -4.66 -5.92 9.83
CA GLN A 8 -5.89 -6.65 9.52
C GLN A 8 -6.92 -5.75 8.84
N GLU A 9 -7.09 -4.52 9.32
CA GLU A 9 -8.00 -3.55 8.71
C GLU A 9 -7.56 -3.21 7.28
N LEU A 10 -6.29 -2.86 7.09
CA LEU A 10 -5.73 -2.57 5.76
C LEU A 10 -5.91 -3.76 4.82
N LEU A 11 -5.52 -4.96 5.26
CA LEU A 11 -5.67 -6.18 4.45
C LEU A 11 -7.14 -6.44 4.07
N SER A 12 -8.08 -6.18 4.99
CA SER A 12 -9.51 -6.34 4.73
C SER A 12 -10.01 -5.33 3.69
N LYS A 13 -9.58 -4.07 3.79
CA LYS A 13 -9.90 -3.02 2.81
C LYS A 13 -9.31 -3.32 1.44
N LEU A 14 -8.04 -3.75 1.38
CA LEU A 14 -7.38 -4.18 0.14
C LEU A 14 -8.11 -5.36 -0.50
N ARG A 15 -8.51 -6.36 0.29
CA ARG A 15 -9.30 -7.50 -0.20
C ARG A 15 -10.65 -7.06 -0.75
N ALA A 16 -11.35 -6.16 -0.06
CA ALA A 16 -12.63 -5.65 -0.51
C ALA A 16 -12.51 -4.89 -1.84
N ALA A 17 -11.51 -4.02 -1.97
CA ALA A 17 -11.23 -3.28 -3.20
C ALA A 17 -10.79 -4.22 -4.33
N SER A 18 -9.90 -5.17 -4.04
CA SER A 18 -9.44 -6.21 -4.97
C SER A 18 -10.60 -7.05 -5.53
N LEU A 19 -11.53 -7.47 -4.66
CA LEU A 19 -12.73 -8.22 -5.07
C LEU A 19 -13.68 -7.36 -5.92
N ARG A 20 -13.84 -6.08 -5.58
CA ARG A 20 -14.69 -5.13 -6.31
C ARG A 20 -14.18 -4.88 -7.73
N HIS A 21 -12.88 -4.64 -7.86
CA HIS A 21 -12.22 -4.31 -9.13
C HIS A 21 -11.75 -5.55 -9.90
N LYS A 22 -11.89 -6.76 -9.33
CA LYS A 22 -11.40 -8.03 -9.90
C LYS A 22 -9.92 -7.99 -10.27
N THR A 23 -9.13 -7.21 -9.54
CA THR A 23 -7.68 -7.14 -9.68
C THR A 23 -7.02 -7.64 -8.41
N LYS A 24 -5.84 -8.23 -8.52
CA LYS A 24 -4.97 -8.51 -7.37
C LYS A 24 -3.90 -7.45 -7.19
N GLU A 25 -3.83 -6.50 -8.11
CA GLU A 25 -2.83 -5.45 -8.10
C GLU A 25 -3.19 -4.38 -7.09
N VAL A 26 -2.22 -4.05 -6.24
CA VAL A 26 -2.29 -3.00 -5.25
C VAL A 26 -1.12 -2.08 -5.50
N THR A 27 -1.40 -0.80 -5.71
CA THR A 27 -0.38 0.20 -6.04
C THR A 27 -0.21 1.13 -4.86
N TYR A 28 0.99 1.15 -4.30
CA TYR A 28 1.41 2.16 -3.35
C TYR A 28 2.11 3.28 -4.11
N LYS A 29 1.83 4.52 -3.73
CA LYS A 29 2.45 5.70 -4.30
C LYS A 29 2.93 6.61 -3.18
N SER A 30 4.10 7.18 -3.37
CA SER A 30 4.58 8.29 -2.57
C SER A 30 4.93 9.45 -3.47
N GLU A 31 4.41 10.63 -3.14
CA GLU A 31 4.63 11.86 -3.89
C GLU A 31 5.13 12.99 -2.99
N TRP A 32 6.20 13.68 -3.41
CA TRP A 32 6.73 14.86 -2.75
C TRP A 32 6.01 16.13 -3.23
N LEU A 33 5.34 16.81 -2.31
CA LEU A 33 4.52 18.00 -2.57
C LEU A 33 5.33 19.30 -2.72
N GLY A 34 6.66 19.27 -2.50
CA GLY A 34 7.54 20.39 -2.83
C GLY A 34 7.56 21.57 -1.86
N TYR A 35 6.83 21.55 -0.73
CA TYR A 35 6.85 22.60 0.30
C TYR A 35 6.96 22.04 1.73
N LEU A 36 8.00 22.46 2.49
CA LEU A 36 8.30 22.38 3.96
C LEU A 36 7.61 21.32 4.88
N PRO A 37 8.25 21.00 6.03
CA PRO A 37 9.25 19.96 6.26
C PRO A 37 8.71 18.51 6.28
N TYR A 38 7.43 18.26 5.96
CA TYR A 38 6.77 16.94 6.07
C TYR A 38 6.04 16.53 4.77
N GLY A 39 6.57 16.94 3.63
CA GLY A 39 5.83 17.05 2.37
C GLY A 39 5.71 15.78 1.53
N GLN A 40 5.81 14.58 2.09
CA GLN A 40 5.60 13.36 1.32
C GLN A 40 4.19 12.80 1.57
N TYR A 41 3.37 12.79 0.54
CA TYR A 41 2.05 12.18 0.57
C TYR A 41 2.18 10.71 0.19
N HIS A 42 1.56 9.84 0.97
CA HIS A 42 1.59 8.40 0.77
C HIS A 42 0.17 7.88 0.68
N TRP A 43 -0.13 7.09 -0.35
CA TRP A 43 -1.43 6.48 -0.49
C TRP A 43 -1.33 5.13 -1.17
N ILE A 44 -2.42 4.36 -1.05
CA ILE A 44 -2.57 3.07 -1.70
C ILE A 44 -3.81 3.14 -2.56
N GLU A 45 -3.74 2.62 -3.77
CA GLU A 45 -4.86 2.48 -4.68
C GLU A 45 -4.97 1.04 -5.18
N VAL A 46 -6.19 0.66 -5.54
CA VAL A 46 -6.50 -0.60 -6.22
C VAL A 46 -7.32 -0.24 -7.44
N ASP A 47 -6.78 -0.45 -8.64
CA ASP A 47 -7.45 -0.12 -9.91
C ASP A 47 -7.98 1.34 -9.96
N GLY A 48 -7.20 2.28 -9.40
CA GLY A 48 -7.56 3.70 -9.32
C GLY A 48 -8.51 4.09 -8.17
N GLU A 49 -9.00 3.15 -7.36
CA GLU A 49 -9.72 3.43 -6.11
C GLU A 49 -8.73 3.60 -4.95
N GLU A 50 -8.63 4.80 -4.37
CA GLU A 50 -7.81 5.04 -3.17
C GLU A 50 -8.38 4.26 -1.98
N VAL A 51 -7.53 3.44 -1.35
CA VAL A 51 -7.85 2.71 -0.14
C VAL A 51 -7.49 3.57 1.06
N LYS A 52 -8.51 4.15 1.69
CA LYS A 52 -8.32 5.03 2.85
C LYS A 52 -7.91 4.28 4.09
N VAL A 53 -6.87 4.81 4.74
CA VAL A 53 -6.25 4.23 5.92
C VAL A 53 -6.25 5.29 7.02
N ASP A 54 -6.83 4.95 8.18
CA ASP A 54 -7.07 5.91 9.28
C ASP A 54 -5.95 5.93 10.33
N HIS A 55 -4.80 5.32 10.04
CA HIS A 55 -3.70 5.20 11.00
C HIS A 55 -2.48 6.05 10.63
N LEU A 56 -1.78 6.52 11.68
CA LEU A 56 -0.57 7.33 11.61
C LEU A 56 0.71 6.51 11.34
N GLU A 57 0.58 5.19 11.15
CA GLU A 57 1.74 4.34 10.84
C GLU A 57 2.19 4.57 9.40
N PRO A 58 3.51 4.55 9.12
CA PRO A 58 4.03 4.68 7.77
C PRO A 58 3.57 3.48 6.92
N LEU A 59 2.75 3.77 5.90
CA LEU A 59 2.15 2.77 5.01
C LEU A 59 3.19 1.80 4.41
N ASP A 60 4.38 2.30 4.11
CA ASP A 60 5.49 1.50 3.57
C ASP A 60 5.88 0.34 4.50
N GLU A 61 6.03 0.60 5.80
CA GLU A 61 6.42 -0.41 6.78
C GLU A 61 5.31 -1.44 7.00
N VAL A 62 4.05 -0.99 6.97
CA VAL A 62 2.88 -1.86 7.09
C VAL A 62 2.80 -2.81 5.90
N LEU A 63 2.97 -2.30 4.66
CA LEU A 63 3.00 -3.10 3.44
C LEU A 63 4.17 -4.09 3.45
N MET A 64 5.37 -3.65 3.84
CA MET A 64 6.54 -4.53 3.97
C MET A 64 6.33 -5.64 5.00
N SER A 65 5.63 -5.36 6.10
CA SER A 65 5.25 -6.36 7.08
C SER A 65 4.27 -7.38 6.49
N LEU A 66 3.27 -6.93 5.73
CA LEU A 66 2.33 -7.80 5.03
C LEU A 66 3.02 -8.68 3.97
N VAL A 67 4.07 -8.17 3.30
CA VAL A 67 4.92 -8.95 2.40
C VAL A 67 5.70 -10.02 3.15
N LYS A 68 6.33 -9.67 4.28
CA LYS A 68 7.03 -10.65 5.15
C LYS A 68 6.11 -11.75 5.67
N MET A 69 4.82 -11.44 5.81
CA MET A 69 3.78 -12.39 6.22
C MET A 69 3.17 -13.19 5.06
N GLY A 70 3.63 -12.98 3.83
CA GLY A 70 3.16 -13.70 2.63
C GLY A 70 1.77 -13.27 2.13
N LYS A 71 1.19 -12.19 2.69
CA LYS A 71 -0.14 -11.69 2.31
C LYS A 71 -0.11 -10.76 1.10
N LEU A 72 1.03 -10.13 0.87
CA LEU A 72 1.34 -9.36 -0.33
C LEU A 72 2.63 -9.90 -0.94
N GLU A 73 2.75 -9.75 -2.25
CA GLU A 73 3.99 -10.00 -2.99
C GLU A 73 4.39 -8.70 -3.67
N LEU A 74 5.61 -8.21 -3.44
CA LEU A 74 6.12 -7.04 -4.15
C LEU A 74 6.51 -7.47 -5.57
N VAL A 75 5.78 -6.96 -6.57
CA VAL A 75 5.96 -7.32 -7.98
C VAL A 75 6.94 -6.36 -8.65
N GLN A 76 6.78 -5.06 -8.38
CA GLN A 76 7.55 -4.03 -9.07
C GLN A 76 7.76 -2.81 -8.19
N VAL A 77 8.89 -2.14 -8.38
CA VAL A 77 9.18 -0.82 -7.84
C VAL A 77 9.56 0.08 -9.00
N ILE A 78 8.88 1.21 -9.11
CA ILE A 78 9.12 2.26 -10.10
C ILE A 78 9.55 3.49 -9.31
N GLN A 79 10.81 3.86 -9.46
CA GLN A 79 11.32 5.09 -8.88
C GLN A 79 11.16 6.22 -9.89
N LEU A 80 10.39 7.25 -9.52
CA LEU A 80 10.12 8.41 -10.37
C LEU A 80 11.18 9.49 -10.17
N THR A 81 11.52 9.78 -8.91
CA THR A 81 12.58 10.70 -8.51
C THR A 81 13.34 10.13 -7.31
N ASP A 82 14.29 10.88 -6.74
CA ASP A 82 14.96 10.50 -5.50
C ASP A 82 13.97 10.34 -4.33
N GLU A 83 12.83 11.05 -4.40
CA GLU A 83 11.82 11.12 -3.33
C GLU A 83 10.51 10.42 -3.71
N ASP A 84 10.19 10.29 -5.01
CA ASP A 84 8.93 9.72 -5.50
C ASP A 84 9.10 8.26 -5.93
N GLN A 85 8.24 7.38 -5.43
CA GLN A 85 8.24 5.97 -5.79
C GLN A 85 6.82 5.42 -5.88
N ILE A 86 6.65 4.48 -6.80
CA ILE A 86 5.47 3.66 -6.96
C ILE A 86 5.89 2.22 -6.70
N LYS A 87 5.19 1.53 -5.80
CA LYS A 87 5.41 0.11 -5.52
C LYS A 87 4.15 -0.65 -5.88
N ILE A 88 4.29 -1.66 -6.72
CA ILE A 88 3.20 -2.51 -7.17
C ILE A 88 3.30 -3.84 -6.42
N TYR A 89 2.21 -4.21 -5.78
CA TYR A 89 2.07 -5.44 -5.02
C TYR A 89 0.96 -6.30 -5.62
N HIS A 90 1.10 -7.62 -5.48
CA HIS A 90 0.04 -8.58 -5.70
C HIS A 90 -0.52 -9.08 -4.37
N LEU A 91 -1.84 -9.05 -4.26
CA LEU A 91 -2.56 -9.58 -3.12
C LEU A 91 -2.65 -11.11 -3.22
N ASN A 92 -2.03 -11.79 -2.25
CA ASN A 92 -2.18 -13.23 -2.08
C ASN A 92 -3.52 -13.50 -1.38
N VAL A 93 -4.52 -13.78 -2.20
CA VAL A 93 -5.81 -14.32 -1.78
C VAL A 93 -5.64 -15.83 -1.61
N GLU A 94 -5.03 -16.23 -0.49
CA GLU A 94 -5.16 -17.59 0.05
C GLU A 94 -6.55 -17.81 0.63
#